data_AF-A0A4Q2XWV0-F1
#
_entry.id   AF-A0A4Q2XWV0-F1
#
_cell.length_a   1.000
_cell.length_b   1.000
_cell.length_c   1.000
_cell.angle_alpha   90.00
_cell.angle_beta   90.00
_cell.angle_gamma   90.00
#
_symmetry.space_group_name_H-M   'P 1'
#
loop_
_entity.id
_entity.type
_entity.pdbx_description
1 polymer ?
#
loop_
_entity_poly.entity_id
_entity_poly.type
_entity_poly.pdbx_seq_one_letter_code
_entity_poly.pdbx_strand_id
1 'polypeptide(L)'
;MGQAGEGRHGGGPGRLPSHRGNPGDGKAAVHQLARSLAAEWGSRPNQPLIRVNSISPGYIRTRMTEDTLAEPGMEKLWEEGNMLSRLSYADEYRGPIVFLLSDASSFV
;
A
#
# COMPACT_ATOMS: atom_id res chain seq x y z
N MET A 1 -51.44 -40.74 8.65
CA MET A 1 -51.31 -39.86 7.47
C MET A 1 -50.50 -38.63 7.90
N GLY A 2 -49.24 -38.50 7.42
CA GLY A 2 -48.31 -37.35 7.58
C GLY A 2 -47.54 -37.29 8.91
N GLN A 3 -46.35 -37.89 9.09
CA GLN A 3 -44.96 -37.45 8.71
C GLN A 3 -44.58 -36.08 9.29
N ALA A 4 -43.73 -35.96 10.33
CA ALA A 4 -42.26 -36.19 10.41
C ALA A 4 -41.44 -35.15 9.61
N GLY A 5 -40.49 -34.47 10.27
CA GLY A 5 -39.81 -33.27 9.77
C GLY A 5 -38.43 -33.50 9.15
N GLU A 6 -37.84 -32.40 8.64
CA GLU A 6 -36.43 -32.15 8.28
C GLU A 6 -36.40 -30.70 7.75
N GLY A 7 -35.43 -29.81 7.96
CA GLY A 7 -34.05 -30.01 8.35
C GLY A 7 -33.08 -29.67 7.20
N ARG A 8 -32.80 -28.37 6.99
CA ARG A 8 -31.57 -27.79 6.36
C ARG A 8 -31.45 -27.73 4.82
N HIS A 9 -30.53 -26.83 4.43
CA HIS A 9 -30.00 -26.43 3.11
C HIS A 9 -30.74 -25.24 2.46
N GLY A 10 -30.16 -24.06 2.27
CA GLY A 10 -28.77 -23.59 2.39
C GLY A 10 -28.63 -22.33 1.53
N GLY A 11 -29.28 -21.24 1.93
CA GLY A 11 -29.13 -19.94 1.27
C GLY A 11 -27.84 -19.27 1.70
N GLY A 12 -26.71 -19.64 1.09
CA GLY A 12 -25.45 -18.91 1.28
C GLY A 12 -25.60 -17.47 0.78
N PRO A 13 -25.02 -16.46 1.47
CA PRO A 13 -25.12 -15.09 1.01
C PRO A 13 -24.42 -14.99 -0.34
N GLY A 14 -25.17 -14.56 -1.36
CA GLY A 14 -24.65 -14.25 -2.68
C GLY A 14 -23.45 -13.33 -2.54
N ARG A 15 -22.26 -13.89 -2.78
CA ARG A 15 -21.02 -13.13 -2.83
C ARG A 15 -21.14 -12.21 -4.04
N LEU A 16 -21.48 -10.95 -3.78
CA LEU A 16 -21.43 -9.90 -4.80
C LEU A 16 -20.06 -9.98 -5.49
N PRO A 17 -19.98 -9.91 -6.83
CA PRO A 17 -18.71 -9.86 -7.52
C PRO A 17 -17.91 -8.66 -6.99
N SER A 18 -16.86 -8.93 -6.24
CA SER A 18 -15.99 -7.88 -5.70
C SER A 18 -15.07 -7.38 -6.83
N HIS A 19 -15.63 -6.61 -7.78
CA HIS A 19 -14.87 -5.90 -8.81
C HIS A 19 -14.04 -4.72 -8.26
N ARG A 20 -13.76 -4.68 -6.96
CA ARG A 20 -12.76 -3.77 -6.42
C ARG A 20 -11.40 -4.35 -6.76
N GLY A 21 -10.72 -3.75 -7.74
CA GLY A 21 -9.33 -4.07 -8.05
C GLY A 21 -8.49 -4.05 -6.78
N ASN A 22 -7.58 -5.01 -6.64
CA ASN A 22 -6.74 -5.09 -5.45
C ASN A 22 -5.83 -3.84 -5.44
N PRO A 23 -5.79 -3.05 -4.36
CA PRO A 23 -4.87 -1.92 -4.27
C PRO A 23 -3.39 -2.34 -4.39
N GLY A 24 -3.07 -3.63 -4.28
CA GLY A 24 -1.76 -4.20 -4.60
C GLY A 24 -1.41 -4.15 -6.10
N ASP A 25 -2.38 -4.34 -6.99
CA ASP A 25 -2.16 -4.39 -8.45
C ASP A 25 -1.68 -3.03 -8.97
N GLY A 26 -2.33 -1.95 -8.53
CA GLY A 26 -1.93 -0.58 -8.88
C GLY A 26 -0.55 -0.22 -8.33
N LYS A 27 -0.20 -0.64 -7.11
CA LYS A 27 1.12 -0.39 -6.52
C LYS A 27 2.22 -1.19 -7.21
N ALA A 28 1.95 -2.45 -7.59
CA ALA A 28 2.88 -3.26 -8.37
C ALA A 28 3.14 -2.66 -9.75
N ALA A 29 2.10 -2.13 -10.41
CA ALA A 29 2.25 -1.41 -11.67
C ALA A 29 3.14 -0.17 -11.52
N VAL A 30 2.97 0.63 -10.44
CA VAL A 30 3.85 1.77 -10.16
C VAL A 30 5.31 1.34 -9.98
N HIS A 31 5.57 0.23 -9.27
CA HIS A 31 6.93 -0.29 -9.12
C HIS A 31 7.57 -0.67 -10.45
N GLN A 32 6.83 -1.32 -11.35
CA GLN A 32 7.35 -1.67 -12.66
C GLN A 32 7.54 -0.44 -13.55
N LEU A 33 6.61 0.52 -13.49
CA LEU A 33 6.75 1.79 -14.19
C LEU A 33 8.02 2.53 -13.76
N ALA A 34 8.30 2.60 -12.45
CA ALA A 34 9.51 3.24 -11.94
C ALA A 34 10.79 2.61 -12.51
N ARG A 35 10.84 1.27 -12.59
CA ARG A 35 11.99 0.54 -13.17
C ARG A 35 12.15 0.79 -14.66
N SER A 36 11.05 0.77 -15.42
CA SER A 36 11.08 1.06 -16.86
C SER A 36 11.58 2.47 -17.13
N LEU A 37 11.08 3.47 -16.38
CA LEU A 37 11.52 4.86 -16.52
C LEU A 37 12.98 5.05 -16.09
N ALA A 38 13.44 4.39 -15.02
CA ALA A 38 14.85 4.40 -14.62
C ALA A 38 15.76 3.87 -15.73
N ALA A 39 15.38 2.76 -16.37
CA ALA A 39 16.14 2.17 -17.48
C ALA A 39 16.19 3.09 -18.71
N GLU A 40 15.05 3.71 -19.06
CA GLU A 40 14.96 4.58 -20.23
C GLU A 40 15.65 5.93 -20.05
N TRP A 41 15.58 6.53 -18.85
CA TRP A 41 16.04 7.89 -18.61
C TRP A 41 17.40 7.98 -17.91
N GLY A 42 17.85 6.92 -17.26
CA GLY A 42 19.13 6.90 -16.54
C GLY A 42 20.38 6.85 -17.41
N SER A 43 20.26 6.68 -18.74
CA SER A 43 21.40 6.46 -19.65
C SER A 43 21.33 7.24 -20.96
N ARG A 44 20.45 8.25 -21.06
CA ARG A 44 20.24 8.99 -22.32
C ARG A 44 21.46 9.84 -22.69
N PRO A 45 22.01 9.68 -23.91
CA PRO A 45 23.10 10.54 -24.38
C PRO A 45 22.59 11.97 -24.58
N ASN A 46 23.43 12.94 -24.22
CA ASN A 46 23.16 14.38 -24.37
C ASN A 46 21.94 14.90 -23.58
N GLN A 47 21.52 14.21 -22.51
CA GLN A 47 20.52 14.71 -21.56
C GLN A 47 21.01 14.55 -20.11
N PRO A 48 20.52 15.38 -19.17
CA PRO A 48 20.77 15.18 -17.76
C PRO A 48 20.27 13.82 -17.29
N LEU A 49 21.05 13.15 -16.44
CA LEU A 49 20.67 11.87 -15.85
C LEU A 49 19.46 12.05 -14.94
N ILE A 50 18.37 11.34 -15.25
CA ILE A 50 17.16 11.34 -14.42
C ILE A 50 17.13 10.05 -13.60
N ARG A 51 17.11 10.20 -12.27
CA ARG A 51 16.96 9.08 -11.33
C ARG A 51 15.48 8.91 -11.02
N VAL A 52 15.02 7.66 -11.01
CA VAL A 52 13.62 7.32 -10.73
C VAL A 52 13.58 6.35 -9.56
N ASN A 53 12.95 6.79 -8.47
CA ASN A 53 12.84 6.05 -7.23
C ASN A 53 11.38 5.98 -6.77
N SER A 54 11.02 4.93 -6.04
CA SER A 54 9.69 4.78 -5.43
C SER A 54 9.83 4.56 -3.93
N ILE A 55 9.00 5.25 -3.14
CA ILE A 55 8.88 5.01 -1.68
C ILE A 55 7.59 4.25 -1.44
N SER A 56 7.65 3.21 -0.60
CA SER A 56 6.49 2.41 -0.18
C SER A 56 6.29 2.53 1.33
N PRO A 57 5.53 3.54 1.80
CA PRO A 57 5.20 3.70 3.20
C PRO A 57 4.35 2.53 3.73
N GLY A 58 4.51 2.26 5.03
CA GLY A 58 3.62 1.37 5.79
C GLY A 58 2.40 2.12 6.32
N TYR A 59 1.91 1.74 7.51
CA TYR A 59 0.84 2.48 8.17
C TYR A 59 1.32 3.85 8.67
N ILE A 60 0.69 4.91 8.14
CA ILE A 60 0.98 6.31 8.50
C ILE A 60 -0.27 6.92 9.16
N ARG A 61 -0.06 7.67 10.24
CA ARG A 61 -1.08 8.55 10.80
C ARG A 61 -1.25 9.77 9.90
N THR A 62 -2.38 9.86 9.23
CA THR A 62 -2.74 10.95 8.32
C THR A 62 -4.23 11.27 8.49
N ARG A 63 -4.68 12.42 7.97
CA ARG A 63 -6.11 12.76 7.95
C ARG A 63 -6.97 11.70 7.25
N MET A 64 -6.41 11.00 6.27
CA MET A 64 -7.12 9.93 5.53
C MET A 64 -7.31 8.66 6.38
N THR A 65 -6.45 8.43 7.38
CA THR A 65 -6.51 7.25 8.25
C THR A 65 -7.17 7.54 9.61
N GLU A 66 -7.48 8.80 9.91
CA GLU A 66 -7.98 9.26 11.21
C GLU A 66 -9.28 8.56 11.62
N ASP A 67 -10.28 8.53 10.72
CA ASP A 67 -11.56 7.85 10.98
C ASP A 67 -11.39 6.37 11.28
N THR A 68 -10.51 5.68 10.55
CA THR A 68 -10.23 4.25 10.76
C THR A 68 -9.49 4.00 12.07
N LEU A 69 -8.60 4.91 12.47
CA LEU A 69 -7.86 4.77 13.73
C LEU A 69 -8.72 5.10 14.96
N ALA A 70 -9.78 5.90 14.79
CA ALA A 70 -10.75 6.18 15.85
C ALA A 70 -11.65 4.98 16.18
N GLU A 71 -11.74 3.97 15.30
CA GLU A 71 -12.48 2.75 15.57
C GLU A 71 -11.82 1.93 16.70
N PRO A 72 -12.58 1.48 17.72
CA PRO A 72 -12.02 0.78 18.87
C PRO A 72 -11.17 -0.43 18.48
N GLY A 73 -9.89 -0.42 18.87
CA GLY A 73 -8.95 -1.52 18.65
C GLY A 73 -8.24 -1.52 17.29
N MET A 74 -8.65 -0.66 16.34
CA MET A 74 -8.03 -0.61 15.00
C MET A 74 -6.60 -0.08 15.03
N GLU A 75 -6.35 0.94 15.85
CA GLU A 75 -5.00 1.48 16.06
C GLU A 75 -4.05 0.38 16.56
N LYS A 76 -4.44 -0.32 17.63
CA LYS A 76 -3.64 -1.42 18.20
C LYS A 76 -3.39 -2.54 17.17
N LEU A 77 -4.42 -2.91 16.40
CA LEU A 77 -4.29 -3.92 15.33
C LEU A 77 -3.25 -3.51 14.28
N TRP A 78 -3.23 -2.24 13.87
CA TRP A 78 -2.27 -1.74 12.89
C TRP A 78 -0.87 -1.58 13.47
N GLU A 79 -0.75 -1.25 14.75
CA GLU A 79 0.52 -1.25 15.48
C GLU A 79 1.11 -2.66 15.56
N GLU A 80 0.30 -3.66 15.92
CA GLU A 80 0.72 -5.07 15.95
C GLU A 80 1.12 -5.61 14.58
N GLY A 81 0.49 -5.11 13.51
CA GLY A 81 0.87 -5.42 12.13
C GLY A 81 2.20 -4.78 11.69
N ASN A 82 2.76 -3.84 12.46
CA ASN A 82 4.05 -3.24 12.17
C ASN A 82 5.16 -3.83 13.06
N MET A 83 6.32 -4.15 12.48
CA MET A 83 7.47 -4.69 13.21
C MET A 83 8.02 -3.74 14.29
N LEU A 84 7.74 -2.44 14.17
CA LEU A 84 8.13 -1.43 15.16
C LEU A 84 7.02 -1.14 16.19
N SER A 85 5.92 -1.88 16.17
CA SER A 85 4.80 -1.78 17.12
C SER A 85 4.25 -0.35 17.31
N ARG A 86 4.28 0.44 16.24
CA ARG A 86 3.74 1.81 16.20
C ARG A 86 3.34 2.19 14.79
N LEU A 87 2.47 3.17 14.63
CA LEU A 87 2.29 3.83 13.33
C LEU A 87 3.40 4.87 13.09
N SER A 88 3.69 5.12 11.82
CA SER A 88 4.59 6.18 11.39
C SER A 88 3.87 7.53 11.27
N TYR A 89 4.66 8.61 11.27
CA TYR A 89 4.22 9.97 10.95
C TYR A 89 4.77 10.40 9.58
N ALA A 90 4.05 11.31 8.90
CA ALA A 90 4.46 11.83 7.60
C ALA A 90 5.87 12.45 7.63
N ASP A 91 6.26 13.05 8.75
CA ASP A 91 7.54 13.74 8.91
C ASP A 91 8.75 12.79 8.88
N GLU A 92 8.55 11.52 9.22
CA GLU A 92 9.62 10.51 9.20
C GLU A 92 10.08 10.18 7.78
N TYR A 93 9.27 10.51 6.76
CA TYR A 93 9.60 10.28 5.35
C TYR A 93 10.38 11.43 4.71
N ARG A 94 10.50 12.59 5.39
CA ARG A 94 11.26 13.75 4.89
C ARG A 94 12.73 13.39 4.63
N GLY A 95 13.35 12.64 5.55
CA GLY A 95 14.74 12.18 5.41
C GLY A 95 14.97 11.33 4.17
N PRO A 96 14.24 10.20 3.99
CA PRO A 96 14.31 9.40 2.78
C PRO A 96 14.05 10.19 1.49
N ILE A 97 13.09 11.12 1.50
CA ILE A 97 12.79 11.96 0.32
C ILE A 97 13.99 12.86 0.00
N VAL A 98 14.54 13.58 1.00
CA VAL A 98 15.71 14.45 0.79
C VAL A 98 16.91 13.63 0.33
N PHE A 99 17.14 12.46 0.91
CA PHE A 99 18.18 11.54 0.46
C PHE A 99 18.03 11.22 -1.03
N LEU A 100 16.85 10.76 -1.46
CA LEU A 100 16.56 10.41 -2.85
C LEU A 100 16.65 11.60 -3.81
N LEU A 101 16.36 12.82 -3.37
CA LEU A 101 16.49 14.02 -4.19
C LEU A 101 17.92 14.57 -4.25
N SER A 102 18.74 14.28 -3.24
CA SER A 102 20.11 14.78 -3.15
C SER A 102 21.14 13.92 -3.91
N ASP A 103 22.35 14.44 -4.05
CA ASP A 103 23.51 13.70 -4.60
C ASP A 103 23.96 12.53 -3.71
N ALA A 104 23.51 12.46 -2.45
CA ALA A 104 23.80 11.33 -1.56
C ALA A 104 23.24 10.00 -2.10
N SER A 105 22.29 10.07 -3.04
CA SER A 105 21.67 8.93 -3.70
C SER A 105 22.05 8.85 -5.19
N SER A 106 23.24 9.34 -5.58
CA SER A 106 23.69 9.36 -6.98
C SER A 106 23.76 7.99 -7.66
N PHE A 107 23.77 6.90 -6.89
CA PHE A 107 23.82 5.52 -7.36
C PHE A 107 22.65 4.67 -6.83
N VAL A 108 21.51 5.30 -6.54
CA VAL A 108 20.27 4.68 -6.03
C VAL A 108 19.14 4.82 -7.03
#